data_AF-A0A815V1I6-F1
#
_entry.id   AF-A0A815V1I6-F1
#
_cell.length_a   1.000
_cell.length_b   1.000
_cell.length_c   1.000
_cell.angle_alpha   90.00
_cell.angle_beta   90.00
_cell.angle_gamma   90.00
#
_symmetry.space_group_name_H-M   'P 1'
#
loop_
_entity.id
_entity.type
_entity.pdbx_description
1 polymer ?
#
loop_
_entity_poly.entity_id
_entity_poly.type
_entity_poly.pdbx_seq_one_letter_code
_entity_poly.pdbx_strand_id
1 'polypeptide(L)'
;MQRTALTAIVDPSIDRHWIRFEVGDACSLPLYLKVFDAVILADVLCRLPKPSICLERMQGNNGLVKAGGILVMTTPFSWLSQYTPSNYWLNDEKNIGDIFTEFDLIHQEDVPFMKREHWRKFEYIIALATV
;
A
#
# COMPACT_ATOMS: atom_id res chain seq x y z
N MET A 1 26.30 -12.44 -18.75
CA MET A 1 25.03 -12.18 -18.04
C MET A 1 24.59 -10.76 -18.43
N GLN A 2 23.58 -10.60 -19.28
CA GLN A 2 23.21 -9.30 -19.83
C GLN A 2 22.39 -8.54 -18.78
N ARG A 3 23.02 -7.64 -18.02
CA ARG A 3 22.34 -6.71 -17.12
C ARG A 3 21.80 -5.56 -17.98
N THR A 4 20.51 -5.26 -17.88
CA THR A 4 19.99 -3.97 -18.36
C THR A 4 20.56 -2.92 -17.43
N ALA A 5 21.55 -2.15 -17.88
CA ALA A 5 22.09 -1.03 -17.11
C ALA A 5 21.02 0.07 -17.08
N LEU A 6 20.24 0.13 -16.00
CA LEU A 6 19.32 1.21 -15.73
C LEU A 6 20.00 2.15 -14.74
N THR A 7 20.13 3.42 -15.12
CA THR A 7 20.59 4.46 -14.21
C THR A 7 19.37 5.27 -13.79
N ALA A 8 19.00 5.18 -12.51
CA ALA A 8 18.01 6.08 -11.94
C ALA A 8 18.69 7.43 -11.66
N ILE A 9 18.21 8.49 -12.30
CA ILE A 9 18.72 9.86 -12.11
C ILE A 9 17.56 10.69 -11.58
N VAL A 10 17.77 11.31 -10.42
CA VAL A 10 16.82 12.29 -9.87
C VAL A 10 17.10 13.61 -10.57
N ASP A 11 16.06 14.22 -11.14
CA ASP A 11 16.15 15.54 -11.77
C ASP A 11 16.79 16.56 -10.81
N PRO A 12 17.78 17.36 -11.24
CA PRO A 12 18.44 18.34 -10.36
C PRO A 12 17.49 19.38 -9.75
N SER A 13 16.32 19.61 -10.35
CA SER A 13 15.28 20.52 -9.83
C SER A 13 14.51 19.96 -8.64
N ILE A 14 14.59 18.65 -8.37
CA ILE A 14 13.90 18.02 -7.23
C ILE A 14 14.71 18.24 -5.95
N ASP A 15 14.12 18.96 -4.99
CA ASP A 15 14.66 19.05 -3.64
C ASP A 15 14.53 17.71 -2.92
N ARG A 16 15.67 17.05 -2.71
CA ARG A 16 15.73 15.72 -2.09
C ARG A 16 15.44 15.75 -0.59
N HIS A 17 15.50 16.91 0.06
CA HIS A 17 15.21 17.04 1.50
C HIS A 17 13.72 16.86 1.82
N TRP A 18 12.84 16.84 0.81
CA TRP A 18 11.42 16.56 0.98
C TRP A 18 11.11 15.07 1.10
N ILE A 19 12.12 14.21 0.98
CA ILE A 19 11.97 12.75 1.05
C ILE A 19 12.59 12.24 2.35
N ARG A 20 11.83 11.43 3.08
CA ARG A 20 12.30 10.71 4.26
C ARG A 20 11.94 9.23 4.13
N PHE A 21 12.91 8.38 4.36
CA PHE A 21 12.72 6.93 4.43
C PHE A 21 12.77 6.49 5.89
N GLU A 22 11.83 5.64 6.27
CA GLU A 22 11.79 5.04 7.60
C GLU A 22 11.57 3.53 7.47
N VAL A 23 12.18 2.77 8.38
CA VAL A 23 11.91 1.34 8.54
C VAL A 23 10.88 1.20 9.64
N GLY A 24 9.80 0.47 9.38
CA GLY A 24 8.73 0.27 10.37
C GLY A 24 7.86 -0.92 10.05
N ASP A 25 7.10 -1.36 11.05
CA ASP A 25 6.04 -2.34 10.90
C ASP A 25 4.73 -1.61 10.56
N ALA A 26 4.13 -1.93 9.40
CA ALA A 26 2.88 -1.31 8.97
C ALA A 26 1.68 -1.71 9.87
N CYS A 27 1.80 -2.79 10.65
CA CYS A 27 0.86 -3.14 11.72
C CYS A 27 1.18 -2.45 13.06
N SER A 28 2.26 -1.67 13.16
CA SER A 28 2.66 -0.96 14.38
C SER A 28 3.30 0.40 14.06
N LEU A 29 2.64 1.18 13.20
CA LEU A 29 3.16 2.47 12.78
C LEU A 29 3.23 3.45 13.96
N PRO A 30 4.37 4.13 14.17
CA PRO A 30 4.57 5.01 15.32
C PRO A 30 3.51 6.12 15.44
N LEU A 31 3.14 6.46 16.67
CA LEU A 31 2.19 7.55 16.94
C LEU A 31 2.77 8.95 16.68
N TYR A 32 4.10 9.09 16.56
CA TYR A 32 4.72 10.37 16.19
C TYR A 32 4.48 10.72 14.72
N LEU A 33 4.10 9.74 13.88
CA LEU A 33 3.75 10.00 12.50
C LEU A 33 2.50 10.89 12.48
N LYS A 34 2.69 12.09 11.95
CA LYS A 34 1.64 13.11 11.78
C LYS A 34 0.61 12.64 10.75
N VAL A 35 -0.50 13.36 10.68
CA VAL A 35 -1.47 13.21 9.58
C VAL A 35 -0.84 13.66 8.26
N PHE A 36 -1.17 12.95 7.19
CA PHE A 36 -0.76 13.19 5.82
C PHE A 36 -1.98 13.62 4.99
N ASP A 37 -1.76 14.50 4.01
CA ASP A 37 -2.82 14.88 3.06
C ASP A 37 -3.13 13.73 2.07
N ALA A 38 -2.17 12.83 1.83
CA ALA A 38 -2.37 11.60 1.09
C ALA A 38 -1.54 10.45 1.67
N VAL A 39 -2.10 9.24 1.70
CA VAL A 39 -1.41 8.00 2.07
C VAL A 39 -1.58 6.98 0.95
N ILE A 40 -0.52 6.23 0.64
CA ILE A 40 -0.55 5.18 -0.38
C ILE A 40 -0.16 3.85 0.25
N LEU A 41 -1.02 2.84 0.13
CA LEU A 41 -0.76 1.45 0.47
C LEU A 41 -0.64 0.63 -0.82
N ALA A 42 0.58 0.57 -1.38
CA ALA A 42 0.84 -0.10 -2.65
C ALA A 42 1.35 -1.54 -2.45
N ASP A 43 0.48 -2.54 -2.70
CA ASP A 43 0.81 -3.98 -2.69
C ASP A 43 1.42 -4.48 -1.36
N VAL A 44 1.01 -3.88 -0.25
CA VAL A 44 1.56 -4.20 1.07
C VAL A 44 0.68 -5.17 1.87
N LEU A 45 -0.65 -5.13 1.70
CA LEU A 45 -1.59 -5.82 2.59
C LEU A 45 -1.34 -7.33 2.68
N CYS A 46 -1.06 -7.96 1.54
CA CYS A 46 -0.79 -9.40 1.43
C CYS A 46 0.53 -9.86 2.07
N ARG A 47 1.28 -8.94 2.68
CA ARG A 47 2.56 -9.18 3.37
C ARG A 47 2.49 -8.85 4.87
N LEU A 48 1.31 -8.50 5.38
CA LEU A 48 1.10 -8.13 6.77
C LEU A 48 0.56 -9.29 7.60
N PRO A 49 1.02 -9.48 8.85
CA PRO A 49 0.49 -10.53 9.72
C PRO A 49 -0.97 -10.30 10.08
N LYS A 50 -1.41 -9.05 10.20
CA LYS A 50 -2.81 -8.68 10.44
C LYS A 50 -3.15 -7.38 9.69
N PRO A 51 -3.59 -7.48 8.42
CA PRO A 51 -3.79 -6.31 7.54
C PRO A 51 -4.82 -5.32 8.10
N SER A 52 -5.83 -5.78 8.84
CA SER A 52 -6.85 -4.88 9.44
C SER A 52 -6.22 -3.81 10.33
N ILE A 53 -5.17 -4.13 11.10
CA ILE A 53 -4.51 -3.15 11.97
C ILE A 53 -3.89 -2.00 11.15
N CYS A 54 -3.33 -2.31 9.99
CA CYS A 54 -2.78 -1.30 9.10
C CYS A 54 -3.90 -0.39 8.54
N LEU A 55 -5.01 -0.98 8.12
CA LEU A 55 -6.17 -0.23 7.61
C LEU A 55 -6.81 0.64 8.69
N GLU A 56 -7.00 0.10 9.90
CA GLU A 56 -7.51 0.82 11.07
C GLU A 56 -6.64 2.06 11.39
N ARG A 57 -5.31 1.96 11.21
CA ARG A 57 -4.37 3.09 11.44
C ARG A 57 -4.52 4.23 10.42
N MET A 58 -5.28 4.06 9.34
CA MET A 58 -5.54 5.13 8.37
C MET A 58 -6.62 6.12 8.84
N GLN A 59 -7.51 5.71 9.75
CA GLN A 59 -8.67 6.49 10.22
C GLN A 59 -8.68 6.68 11.75
N GLY A 60 -9.68 7.41 12.24
CA GLY A 60 -9.93 7.69 13.64
C GLY A 60 -9.05 8.81 14.20
N ASN A 61 -9.15 9.03 15.51
CA ASN A 61 -8.42 10.12 16.20
C ASN A 61 -6.89 10.03 16.04
N ASN A 62 -6.37 8.82 15.84
CA ASN A 62 -4.97 8.56 15.56
C ASN A 62 -4.82 8.04 14.11
N GLY A 63 -5.60 8.53 13.16
CA GLY A 63 -5.46 8.19 11.75
C GLY A 63 -4.23 8.82 11.12
N LEU A 64 -3.66 8.16 10.10
CA LEU A 64 -2.60 8.76 9.29
C LEU A 64 -3.14 9.66 8.20
N VAL A 65 -4.39 9.50 7.79
CA VAL A 65 -5.00 10.37 6.78
C VAL A 65 -5.69 11.52 7.50
N LYS A 66 -5.38 12.73 7.07
CA LYS A 66 -6.06 13.93 7.56
C LYS A 66 -7.53 13.92 7.13
N ALA A 67 -8.42 14.55 7.90
CA ALA A 67 -9.78 14.82 7.44
C ALA A 67 -9.76 15.59 6.09
N GLY A 68 -10.43 15.03 5.08
CA GLY A 68 -10.41 15.53 3.70
C GLY A 68 -9.17 15.15 2.88
N GLY A 69 -8.27 14.32 3.43
CA GLY A 69 -7.15 13.71 2.72
C GLY A 69 -7.56 12.48 1.92
N ILE A 70 -6.61 11.91 1.18
CA ILE A 70 -6.85 10.79 0.26
C ILE A 70 -6.08 9.54 0.72
N LEU A 71 -6.73 8.37 0.65
CA LEU A 71 -6.09 7.08 0.80
C LEU A 71 -6.12 6.34 -0.53
N VAL A 72 -4.96 6.10 -1.13
CA VAL A 72 -4.85 5.24 -2.30
C VAL A 72 -4.41 3.86 -1.86
N MET A 73 -5.10 2.82 -2.30
CA MET A 73 -4.66 1.45 -2.07
C MET A 73 -4.59 0.67 -3.37
N THR A 74 -3.62 -0.24 -3.45
CA THR A 74 -3.59 -1.25 -4.51
C THR A 74 -3.35 -2.62 -3.90
N THR A 75 -4.20 -3.59 -4.21
CA THR A 75 -4.06 -4.97 -3.72
C THR A 75 -4.45 -5.99 -4.79
N PRO A 76 -3.59 -6.98 -5.08
CA PRO A 76 -3.93 -8.08 -5.99
C PRO A 76 -4.62 -9.25 -5.28
N PHE A 77 -4.88 -9.15 -3.97
CA PHE A 77 -5.38 -10.25 -3.14
C PHE A 77 -4.52 -11.53 -3.21
N SER A 78 -3.23 -11.39 -3.53
CA SER A 78 -2.28 -12.50 -3.61
C SER A 78 -1.70 -12.85 -2.22
N TRP A 79 -2.57 -13.34 -1.34
CA TRP A 79 -2.22 -13.71 0.01
C TRP A 79 -1.24 -14.88 0.05
N LEU A 80 -0.29 -14.82 0.97
CA LEU A 80 0.62 -15.93 1.26
C LEU A 80 0.55 -16.23 2.76
N SER A 81 0.23 -17.47 3.10
CA SER A 81 0.05 -17.92 4.49
C SER A 81 1.28 -17.72 5.37
N GLN A 82 2.47 -17.68 4.77
CA GLN A 82 3.73 -17.37 5.46
C GLN A 82 3.80 -15.94 6.00
N TYR A 83 3.02 -15.01 5.43
CA TYR A 83 2.94 -13.63 5.88
C TYR A 83 1.65 -13.37 6.64
N THR A 84 0.52 -13.80 6.08
CA THR A 84 -0.81 -13.53 6.63
C THR A 84 -1.53 -14.85 6.88
N PRO A 85 -1.83 -15.22 8.15
CA PRO A 85 -2.72 -16.32 8.47
C PRO A 85 -4.04 -16.23 7.69
N SER A 86 -4.56 -17.35 7.16
CA SER A 86 -5.74 -17.36 6.28
C SER A 86 -7.01 -16.81 6.91
N ASN A 87 -7.12 -16.87 8.24
CA ASN A 87 -8.21 -16.27 9.01
C ASN A 87 -8.16 -14.73 9.06
N TYR A 88 -7.09 -14.11 8.55
CA TYR A 88 -6.96 -12.65 8.45
C TYR A 88 -6.95 -12.14 7.01
N TRP A 89 -7.26 -12.99 6.03
CA TRP A 89 -7.33 -12.55 4.64
C TRP A 89 -8.58 -11.68 4.40
N LEU A 90 -8.37 -10.55 3.75
CA LEU A 90 -9.44 -9.66 3.26
C LEU A 90 -9.58 -9.96 1.77
N ASN A 91 -10.56 -10.77 1.39
CA ASN A 91 -10.58 -11.40 0.05
C ASN A 91 -11.35 -10.60 -1.00
N ASP A 92 -12.04 -9.55 -0.60
CA ASP A 92 -12.80 -8.70 -1.50
C ASP A 92 -12.81 -7.23 -1.02
N GLU A 93 -13.27 -6.35 -1.90
CA GLU A 93 -13.48 -4.93 -1.64
C GLU A 93 -14.38 -4.69 -0.41
N LYS A 94 -15.36 -5.57 -0.19
CA LYS A 94 -16.32 -5.44 0.90
C LYS A 94 -15.63 -5.62 2.26
N ASN A 95 -14.76 -6.61 2.41
CA ASN A 95 -14.01 -6.83 3.66
C ASN A 95 -13.15 -5.62 4.03
N ILE A 96 -12.61 -4.93 3.03
CA ILE A 96 -11.84 -3.70 3.22
C ILE A 96 -12.79 -2.54 3.58
N GLY A 97 -13.89 -2.38 2.83
CA GLY A 97 -14.90 -1.35 3.07
C GLY A 97 -15.56 -1.45 4.45
N ASP A 98 -15.78 -2.67 4.96
CA ASP A 98 -16.35 -2.92 6.30
C ASP A 98 -15.42 -2.41 7.43
N ILE A 99 -14.12 -2.24 7.15
CA ILE A 99 -13.16 -1.66 8.10
C ILE A 99 -13.23 -0.14 8.05
N PHE A 100 -13.39 0.46 6.86
CA PHE A 100 -13.39 1.90 6.68
C PHE A 100 -14.76 2.52 6.94
N THR A 101 -14.90 3.17 8.09
CA THR A 101 -16.15 3.84 8.50
C THR A 101 -16.09 5.35 8.33
N GLU A 102 -14.90 5.92 8.15
CA GLU A 102 -14.67 7.38 8.04
C GLU A 102 -14.23 7.81 6.63
N PHE A 103 -14.32 6.92 5.64
CA PHE A 103 -13.98 7.18 4.25
C PHE A 103 -15.17 6.96 3.33
N ASP A 104 -15.24 7.76 2.27
CA ASP A 104 -16.10 7.54 1.11
C ASP A 104 -15.23 7.02 -0.04
N LEU A 105 -15.63 5.91 -0.67
CA LEU A 105 -14.96 5.40 -1.86
C LEU A 105 -15.27 6.32 -3.05
N ILE A 106 -14.24 6.91 -3.65
CA ILE A 106 -14.41 7.85 -4.78
C ILE A 106 -13.96 7.29 -6.12
N HIS A 107 -13.05 6.30 -6.13
CA HIS A 107 -12.63 5.62 -7.35
C HIS A 107 -12.28 4.16 -7.10
N GLN A 108 -12.56 3.33 -8.09
CA GLN A 108 -12.20 1.92 -8.08
C GLN A 108 -11.92 1.44 -9.51
N GLU A 109 -10.80 0.75 -9.70
CA GLU A 109 -10.46 0.16 -10.99
C GLU A 109 -9.54 -1.07 -10.84
N ASP A 110 -9.59 -1.94 -11.83
CA ASP A 110 -8.62 -3.01 -12.01
C ASP A 110 -7.42 -2.50 -12.81
N VAL A 111 -6.25 -2.43 -12.18
CA VAL A 111 -5.01 -1.93 -12.80
C VAL A 111 -4.10 -3.11 -13.17
N PRO A 112 -3.92 -3.41 -14.47
CA PRO A 112 -2.96 -4.41 -14.90
C PRO A 112 -1.53 -3.87 -14.82
N PHE A 113 -0.62 -4.67 -14.26
CA PHE A 113 0.82 -4.38 -14.27
C PHE A 113 1.65 -5.66 -14.35
N MET A 114 2.95 -5.49 -14.64
CA MET A 114 3.91 -6.58 -14.68
C MET A 114 5.02 -6.34 -13.68
N LYS A 115 5.17 -7.24 -12.70
CA LYS A 115 6.29 -7.23 -11.76
C LYS A 115 7.41 -8.11 -12.30
N ARG A 116 8.60 -7.55 -12.45
CA ARG A 116 9.80 -8.32 -12.81
C ARG A 116 10.48 -8.82 -11.53
N GLU A 117 10.50 -10.14 -11.33
CA GLU A 117 11.33 -10.74 -10.27
C GLU A 117 12.78 -10.88 -10.73
N HIS A 118 12.98 -11.44 -11.92
CA HIS A 118 14.30 -11.51 -12.56
C HIS A 118 14.15 -11.59 -14.08
N TRP A 119 15.26 -11.68 -14.80
CA TRP A 119 15.32 -11.66 -16.27
C TRP A 119 14.57 -12.80 -17.00
N ARG A 120 14.06 -13.83 -16.29
CA ARG A 120 13.26 -14.93 -16.85
C ARG A 120 11.92 -15.15 -16.14
N LYS A 121 11.63 -14.39 -15.08
CA LYS A 121 10.40 -14.54 -14.31
C LYS A 121 9.75 -13.19 -14.12
N PHE A 122 8.55 -13.10 -14.64
CA PHE A 122 7.66 -11.96 -14.58
C PHE A 122 6.33 -12.45 -14.05
N GLU A 123 5.70 -11.64 -13.21
CA GLU A 123 4.35 -11.86 -12.74
C GLU A 123 3.46 -10.82 -13.41
N TYR A 124 2.45 -11.29 -14.14
CA TYR A 124 1.37 -10.43 -14.61
C TYR A 124 0.28 -10.41 -13.55
N ILE A 125 -0.11 -9.21 -13.12
CA ILE A 125 -1.00 -8.99 -11.99
C ILE A 125 -2.07 -7.99 -12.42
N ILE A 126 -3.31 -8.25 -12.02
CA ILE A 126 -4.40 -7.28 -12.07
C ILE A 126 -4.72 -6.94 -10.62
N ALA A 127 -4.37 -5.73 -10.19
CA ALA A 127 -4.65 -5.30 -8.83
C ALA A 127 -5.90 -4.44 -8.78
N LEU A 128 -6.69 -4.63 -7.74
CA LEU A 128 -7.71 -3.66 -7.36
C LEU A 128 -7.02 -2.40 -6.87
N ALA A 129 -7.28 -1.27 -7.52
CA ALA A 129 -6.88 0.06 -7.07
C ALA A 129 -8.11 0.82 -6.57
N THR A 130 -8.01 1.41 -5.39
CA THR A 130 -9.08 2.22 -4.79
C THR A 130 -8.56 3.57 -4.33
N VAL A 131 -9.44 4.57 -4.34
CA VAL A 131 -9.22 5.91 -3.80
C VAL A 131 -10.40 6.30 -2.92
#